data_AF-A0A927T8N1-F1
#
_entry.id   AF-A0A927T8N1-F1
#
_cell.length_a   1.000
_cell.length_b   1.000
_cell.length_c   1.000
_cell.angle_alpha   90.00
_cell.angle_beta   90.00
_cell.angle_gamma   90.00
#
_symmetry.space_group_name_H-M   'P 1'
#
loop_
_entity.id
_entity.type
_entity.pdbx_description
1 polymer ?
#
loop_
_entity_poly.entity_id
_entity_poly.type
_entity_poly.pdbx_seq_one_letter_code
_entity_poly.pdbx_strand_id
1 'polypeptide(L)'
;MNHKMECDFTSVINNLENNSFFIYGAGFVGDFFYDLLRCKGLQNHVKAFVMSKPNENEHEGVPVISINDVPDEKAYIVIAVHESVLTEIEEQLDKRKLGNRTWIYPYLYRLWLGKPIQTSIRVPVKQIWNQERNRYAIAVRYLAIDQYFQKNSVGYDLYRKSMGLPKYKSTVEKRLGGFQNLIEDWGQNGYRDHNAIRILDDDTVVDGKHRLTTAIYFGEKDIVCDIFSAHNKEPIEMIPDAKKMIVDNLPALGFTENDIQLLDETIKLIDAKI
;
A
#
# COMPACT_ATOMS: atom_id res chain seq x y z
N MET A 1 -17.88 -1.27 -13.37
CA MET A 1 -16.55 -0.76 -12.96
C MET A 1 -15.39 -1.42 -13.71
N ASN A 2 -15.44 -2.74 -13.98
CA ASN A 2 -14.31 -3.49 -14.57
C ASN A 2 -13.89 -3.09 -16.00
N HIS A 3 -14.81 -2.72 -16.89
CA HIS A 3 -14.43 -2.41 -18.28
C HIS A 3 -13.65 -1.09 -18.42
N LYS A 4 -14.03 -0.05 -17.65
CA LYS A 4 -13.33 1.23 -17.63
C LYS A 4 -11.89 1.08 -17.11
N MET A 5 -11.73 0.35 -16.00
CA MET A 5 -10.41 0.05 -15.42
C MET A 5 -9.53 -0.81 -16.36
N GLU A 6 -10.13 -1.68 -17.16
CA GLU A 6 -9.42 -2.47 -18.19
C GLU A 6 -8.83 -1.57 -19.28
N CYS A 7 -9.66 -0.70 -19.86
CA CYS A 7 -9.23 0.28 -20.87
C CYS A 7 -8.16 1.21 -20.32
N ASP A 8 -8.32 1.66 -19.08
CA ASP A 8 -7.35 2.53 -18.42
C ASP A 8 -6.02 1.80 -18.19
N PHE A 9 -6.01 0.54 -17.74
CA PHE A 9 -4.77 -0.22 -17.54
C PHE A 9 -4.00 -0.46 -18.84
N THR A 10 -4.68 -0.89 -19.92
CA THR A 10 -4.02 -1.09 -21.22
C THR A 10 -3.40 0.21 -21.73
N SER A 11 -4.10 1.34 -21.57
CA SER A 11 -3.56 2.65 -21.90
C SER A 11 -2.30 2.99 -21.10
N VAL A 12 -2.31 2.73 -19.78
CA VAL A 12 -1.15 2.94 -18.91
C VAL A 12 0.06 2.11 -19.36
N ILE A 13 -0.13 0.82 -19.63
CA ILE A 13 0.98 -0.05 -20.08
C ILE A 13 1.53 0.41 -21.43
N ASN A 14 0.67 0.69 -22.40
CA ASN A 14 1.09 1.23 -23.69
C ASN A 14 1.89 2.53 -23.52
N ASN A 15 1.48 3.41 -22.60
CA ASN A 15 2.21 4.63 -22.35
C ASN A 15 3.60 4.37 -21.73
N LEU A 16 3.72 3.40 -20.81
CA LEU A 16 5.01 3.03 -20.22
C LEU A 16 5.96 2.40 -21.25
N GLU A 17 5.44 1.58 -22.16
CA GLU A 17 6.23 0.89 -23.19
C GLU A 17 6.68 1.81 -24.33
N ASN A 18 5.89 2.84 -24.65
CA ASN A 18 6.15 3.68 -25.83
C ASN A 18 6.75 5.06 -25.52
N ASN A 19 6.84 5.44 -24.24
CA ASN A 19 7.35 6.75 -23.86
C ASN A 19 8.50 6.63 -22.87
N SER A 20 9.36 7.64 -22.87
CA SER A 20 10.22 7.91 -21.72
C SER A 20 9.45 8.69 -20.67
N PHE A 21 9.70 8.42 -19.39
CA PHE A 21 8.94 9.04 -18.31
C PHE A 21 9.77 9.31 -17.06
N PHE A 22 9.21 10.12 -16.18
CA PHE A 22 9.76 10.45 -14.86
C PHE A 22 8.91 9.79 -13.78
N ILE A 23 9.54 9.29 -12.71
CA ILE A 23 8.83 8.71 -11.57
C ILE A 23 8.75 9.75 -10.46
N TYR A 24 7.55 10.24 -10.14
CA TYR A 24 7.37 11.14 -9.00
C TYR A 24 7.18 10.34 -7.72
N GLY A 25 8.18 10.39 -6.85
CA GLY A 25 8.23 9.67 -5.58
C GLY A 25 9.36 8.64 -5.53
N ALA A 26 10.39 8.92 -4.73
CA ALA A 26 11.50 8.01 -4.41
C ALA A 26 11.32 7.44 -2.98
N GLY A 27 10.22 6.72 -2.78
CA GLY A 27 9.97 6.01 -1.54
C GLY A 27 9.26 4.71 -1.85
N PHE A 28 8.75 4.03 -0.83
CA PHE A 28 8.27 2.65 -0.96
C PHE A 28 7.45 2.32 -2.24
N VAL A 29 6.47 3.17 -2.62
CA VAL A 29 5.65 2.92 -3.83
C VAL A 29 6.46 3.12 -5.11
N GLY A 30 7.35 4.11 -5.14
CA GLY A 30 8.29 4.35 -6.24
C GLY A 30 9.28 3.22 -6.40
N ASP A 31 9.86 2.73 -5.30
CA ASP A 31 10.81 1.60 -5.29
C ASP A 31 10.12 0.36 -5.84
N PHE A 32 8.94 0.03 -5.28
CA PHE A 32 8.16 -1.12 -5.72
C PHE A 32 7.77 -1.00 -7.19
N PHE A 33 7.35 0.17 -7.66
CA PHE A 33 7.06 0.38 -9.07
C PHE A 33 8.30 0.22 -9.96
N TYR A 34 9.44 0.78 -9.56
CA TYR A 34 10.68 0.68 -10.33
C TYR A 34 11.18 -0.76 -10.43
N ASP A 35 11.09 -1.53 -9.36
CA ASP A 35 11.38 -2.95 -9.36
C ASP A 35 10.49 -3.72 -10.35
N LEU A 36 9.19 -3.38 -10.41
CA LEU A 36 8.27 -3.98 -11.38
C LEU A 36 8.66 -3.62 -12.82
N LEU A 37 9.15 -2.41 -13.05
CA LEU A 37 9.69 -2.02 -14.35
C LEU A 37 10.95 -2.83 -14.70
N ARG A 38 11.86 -3.06 -13.74
CA ARG A 38 13.05 -3.91 -13.94
C ARG A 38 12.66 -5.33 -14.34
N CYS A 39 11.72 -5.93 -13.62
CA CYS A 39 11.21 -7.28 -13.94
C CYS A 39 10.56 -7.37 -15.33
N LYS A 40 10.05 -6.25 -15.87
CA LYS A 40 9.43 -6.17 -17.19
C LYS A 40 10.36 -5.67 -18.29
N GLY A 41 11.62 -5.34 -17.98
CA GLY A 41 12.56 -4.76 -18.95
C GLY A 41 12.24 -3.32 -19.36
N LEU A 42 11.44 -2.60 -18.57
CA LEU A 42 10.98 -1.24 -18.86
C LEU A 42 11.78 -0.15 -18.14
N GLN A 43 12.76 -0.51 -17.31
CA GLN A 43 13.56 0.44 -16.53
C GLN A 43 14.30 1.47 -17.39
N ASN A 44 14.67 1.11 -18.63
CA ASN A 44 15.38 2.00 -19.56
C ASN A 44 14.51 3.18 -20.05
N HIS A 45 13.19 3.12 -19.83
CA HIS A 45 12.27 4.21 -20.13
C HIS A 45 12.26 5.29 -19.04
N VAL A 46 12.82 5.01 -17.86
CA VAL A 46 12.87 5.94 -16.73
C VAL A 46 13.99 6.96 -16.95
N LYS A 47 13.64 8.24 -16.99
CA LYS A 47 14.62 9.34 -17.14
C LYS A 47 15.21 9.81 -15.82
N ALA A 48 14.35 9.97 -14.81
CA ALA A 48 14.76 10.34 -13.46
C ALA A 48 13.63 10.05 -12.46
N PHE A 49 14.00 9.91 -11.20
CA PHE A 49 13.08 10.11 -10.08
C PHE A 49 12.91 11.61 -9.83
N VAL A 50 11.69 12.01 -9.47
CA VAL A 50 11.31 13.40 -9.20
C VAL A 50 10.90 13.52 -7.74
N MET A 51 11.48 14.51 -7.07
CA MET A 51 11.15 14.88 -5.70
C MET A 51 10.93 16.39 -5.58
N SER A 52 10.08 16.80 -4.63
CA SER A 52 9.92 18.24 -4.34
C SER A 52 11.23 18.85 -3.83
N LYS A 53 11.97 18.08 -3.01
CA LYS A 53 13.27 18.45 -2.45
C LYS A 53 14.19 17.22 -2.47
N PRO A 54 15.03 17.06 -3.50
CA PRO A 54 16.03 15.99 -3.54
C PRO A 54 16.96 16.07 -2.33
N ASN A 55 17.22 14.93 -1.73
CA ASN A 55 18.19 14.73 -0.64
C ASN A 55 19.34 13.81 -1.07
N GLU A 56 19.30 13.33 -2.30
CA GLU A 56 20.27 12.47 -2.96
C GLU A 56 20.28 12.79 -4.46
N ASN A 57 21.36 12.42 -5.15
CA ASN A 57 21.52 12.70 -6.58
C ASN A 57 21.08 11.52 -7.46
N GLU A 58 21.01 10.31 -6.89
CA GLU A 58 20.64 9.08 -7.55
C GLU A 58 19.86 8.19 -6.59
N HIS A 59 18.92 7.42 -7.13
CA HIS A 59 18.11 6.43 -6.44
C HIS A 59 18.00 5.19 -7.32
N GLU A 60 18.42 4.02 -6.81
CA GLU A 60 18.51 2.78 -7.60
C GLU A 60 19.29 2.91 -8.93
N GLY A 61 20.33 3.77 -8.94
CA GLY A 61 21.15 4.06 -10.12
C GLY A 61 20.48 4.95 -11.18
N VAL A 62 19.32 5.54 -10.85
CA VAL A 62 18.59 6.49 -11.69
C VAL A 62 18.76 7.89 -11.11
N PRO A 63 18.98 8.94 -11.93
CA PRO A 63 19.10 10.31 -11.44
C PRO A 63 17.88 10.75 -10.64
N VAL A 64 18.10 11.52 -9.58
CA VAL A 64 17.05 12.19 -8.79
C VAL A 64 17.11 13.67 -9.08
N ILE A 65 15.98 14.25 -9.51
CA ILE A 65 15.88 15.67 -9.85
C ILE A 65 14.77 16.36 -9.05
N SER A 66 14.86 17.68 -8.91
CA SER A 66 13.74 18.44 -8.39
C SER A 66 12.58 18.42 -9.38
N ILE A 67 11.34 18.49 -8.89
CA ILE A 67 10.19 18.87 -9.72
C ILE A 67 10.48 20.13 -10.55
N ASN A 68 11.35 21.00 -10.03
CA ASN A 68 11.69 22.22 -10.71
C ASN A 68 12.57 22.04 -11.96
N ASP A 69 13.24 20.90 -12.07
CA ASP A 69 14.21 20.59 -13.13
C ASP A 69 13.61 19.70 -14.23
N VAL A 70 12.31 19.37 -14.13
CA VAL A 70 11.59 18.67 -15.18
C VAL A 70 11.52 19.58 -16.44
N PRO A 71 12.01 19.11 -17.61
CA PRO A 71 12.39 19.99 -18.71
C PRO A 71 11.24 20.52 -19.58
N ASP A 72 10.09 19.85 -19.61
CA ASP A 72 8.97 20.18 -20.51
C ASP A 72 7.61 19.92 -19.81
N GLU A 73 6.62 20.77 -20.08
CA GLU A 73 5.20 20.59 -19.71
C GLU A 73 4.59 19.31 -20.30
N LYS A 74 5.16 18.80 -21.41
CA LYS A 74 4.75 17.54 -22.04
C LYS A 74 5.41 16.29 -21.45
N ALA A 75 6.38 16.45 -20.54
CA ALA A 75 7.05 15.32 -19.90
C ALA A 75 6.01 14.37 -19.28
N TYR A 76 6.13 13.07 -19.56
CA TYR A 76 5.23 12.09 -18.96
C TYR A 76 5.66 11.78 -17.53
N ILE A 77 4.80 12.13 -16.57
CA ILE A 77 5.04 11.94 -15.13
C ILE A 77 4.22 10.76 -14.62
N VAL A 78 4.90 9.74 -14.11
CA VAL A 78 4.26 8.63 -13.41
C VAL A 78 4.33 8.91 -11.90
N ILE A 79 3.18 9.24 -11.32
CA ILE A 79 3.06 9.50 -9.89
C ILE A 79 3.04 8.15 -9.15
N ALA A 80 4.11 7.86 -8.41
CA ALA A 80 4.32 6.60 -7.70
C ALA A 80 4.32 6.81 -6.18
N VAL A 81 3.16 7.23 -5.66
CA VAL A 81 2.94 7.46 -4.23
C VAL A 81 1.63 6.85 -3.75
N HIS A 82 1.49 6.77 -2.43
CA HIS A 82 0.24 6.41 -1.77
C HIS A 82 -0.80 7.54 -1.90
N GLU A 83 -2.09 7.19 -1.92
CA GLU A 83 -3.21 8.14 -2.07
C GLU A 83 -3.16 9.31 -1.07
N SER A 84 -2.66 9.05 0.14
CA SER A 84 -2.55 10.02 1.23
C SER A 84 -1.72 11.28 0.90
N VAL A 85 -0.91 11.24 -0.15
CA VAL A 85 -0.08 12.38 -0.60
C VAL A 85 -0.33 12.76 -2.06
N LEU A 86 -1.29 12.12 -2.73
CA LEU A 86 -1.57 12.34 -4.16
C LEU A 86 -1.96 13.79 -4.44
N THR A 87 -2.95 14.33 -3.72
CA THR A 87 -3.47 15.70 -3.93
C THR A 87 -2.36 16.74 -3.80
N GLU A 88 -1.48 16.60 -2.81
CA GLU A 88 -0.35 17.52 -2.63
C GLU A 88 0.61 17.51 -3.83
N ILE A 89 0.85 16.34 -4.42
CA ILE A 89 1.72 16.18 -5.59
C ILE A 89 1.03 16.73 -6.84
N GLU A 90 -0.26 16.45 -7.02
CA GLU A 90 -1.03 16.99 -8.13
C GLU A 90 -1.06 18.51 -8.14
N GLU A 91 -1.25 19.15 -6.98
CA GLU A 91 -1.19 20.61 -6.84
C GLU A 91 0.19 21.18 -7.23
N GLN A 92 1.27 20.47 -6.91
CA GLN A 92 2.63 20.89 -7.30
C GLN A 92 2.86 20.76 -8.81
N LEU A 93 2.39 19.66 -9.40
CA LEU A 93 2.45 19.44 -10.84
C LEU A 93 1.58 20.45 -11.61
N ASP A 94 0.41 20.81 -11.08
CA ASP A 94 -0.50 21.82 -11.66
C ASP A 94 0.13 23.21 -11.67
N LYS A 95 0.79 23.62 -10.58
CA LYS A 95 1.55 24.88 -10.51
C LYS A 95 2.64 24.97 -11.56
N ARG A 96 3.18 23.83 -11.99
CA ARG A 96 4.21 23.67 -13.01
C ARG A 96 3.64 23.39 -14.41
N LYS A 97 2.31 23.30 -14.56
CA LYS A 97 1.61 22.92 -15.80
C LYS A 97 2.06 21.57 -16.36
N LEU A 98 2.52 20.66 -15.50
CA LEU A 98 2.89 19.28 -15.85
C LEU A 98 1.61 18.43 -15.89
N GLY A 99 0.87 18.52 -17.01
CA GLY A 99 -0.44 17.89 -17.16
C GLY A 99 -0.40 16.44 -17.67
N ASN A 100 0.67 16.03 -18.34
CA ASN A 100 0.81 14.67 -18.87
C ASN A 100 1.24 13.70 -17.75
N ARG A 101 0.28 13.18 -16.99
CA ARG A 101 0.57 12.38 -15.79
C ARG A 101 -0.38 11.21 -15.56
N THR A 102 0.14 10.17 -14.92
CA THR A 102 -0.62 8.98 -14.51
C THR A 102 -0.29 8.64 -13.06
N TRP A 103 -1.30 8.42 -12.22
CA TRP A 103 -1.09 7.83 -10.90
C TRP A 103 -1.08 6.31 -10.99
N ILE A 104 0.04 5.68 -10.65
CA ILE A 104 0.26 4.24 -10.90
C ILE A 104 -0.28 3.33 -9.79
N TYR A 105 -0.52 3.86 -8.59
CA TYR A 105 -0.88 3.05 -7.42
C TYR A 105 -2.11 2.15 -7.63
N PRO A 106 -3.21 2.60 -8.28
CA PRO A 106 -4.35 1.74 -8.58
C PRO A 106 -4.03 0.54 -9.48
N TYR A 107 -2.99 0.67 -10.31
CA TYR A 107 -2.58 -0.32 -11.30
C TYR A 107 -1.40 -1.20 -10.84
N LEU A 108 -0.78 -0.86 -9.72
CA LEU A 108 0.49 -1.44 -9.26
C LEU A 108 0.40 -2.96 -9.05
N TYR A 109 -0.64 -3.43 -8.38
CA TYR A 109 -0.85 -4.87 -8.16
C TYR A 109 -1.19 -5.61 -9.45
N ARG A 110 -1.82 -4.94 -10.42
CA ARG A 110 -2.11 -5.53 -11.72
C ARG A 110 -0.86 -5.60 -12.60
N LEU A 111 0.03 -4.60 -12.48
CA LEU A 111 1.34 -4.63 -13.11
C LEU A 111 2.18 -5.80 -12.55
N TRP A 112 2.08 -6.04 -11.24
CA TRP A 112 2.78 -7.13 -10.58
C TRP A 112 2.18 -8.51 -10.86
N LEU A 113 0.94 -8.75 -10.45
CA LEU A 113 0.32 -10.07 -10.39
C LEU A 113 -0.48 -10.43 -11.65
N GLY A 114 -0.61 -9.49 -12.59
CA GLY A 114 -1.44 -9.63 -13.78
C GLY A 114 -2.94 -9.41 -13.48
N LYS A 115 -3.80 -9.96 -14.33
CA LYS A 115 -5.25 -9.85 -14.17
C LYS A 115 -5.71 -10.74 -13.00
N PRO A 116 -6.64 -10.26 -12.14
CA PRO A 116 -7.25 -11.12 -11.14
C PRO A 116 -7.98 -12.30 -11.80
N ILE A 117 -7.90 -13.47 -11.17
CA ILE A 117 -8.62 -14.69 -11.56
C ILE A 117 -10.11 -14.52 -11.24
N GLN A 118 -10.43 -13.88 -10.12
CA GLN A 118 -11.79 -13.56 -9.68
C GLN A 118 -11.84 -12.13 -9.15
N THR A 119 -12.92 -11.40 -9.44
CA THR A 119 -13.11 -10.01 -8.97
C THR A 119 -14.38 -9.86 -8.17
N SER A 120 -14.34 -9.04 -7.13
CA SER A 120 -15.50 -8.65 -6.32
C SER A 120 -16.27 -9.84 -5.75
N ILE A 121 -15.57 -10.88 -5.31
CA ILE A 121 -16.19 -12.05 -4.67
C ILE A 121 -16.20 -11.87 -3.14
N ARG A 122 -17.21 -12.41 -2.46
CA ARG A 122 -17.23 -12.45 -0.99
C ARG A 122 -16.44 -13.66 -0.50
N VAL A 123 -15.48 -13.42 0.39
CA VAL A 123 -14.63 -14.44 1.00
C VAL A 123 -14.82 -14.39 2.53
N PRO A 124 -14.97 -15.54 3.20
CA PRO A 124 -15.08 -15.57 4.65
C PRO A 124 -13.87 -14.93 5.33
N VAL A 125 -14.11 -13.99 6.25
CA VAL A 125 -13.04 -13.30 7.00
C VAL A 125 -12.15 -14.30 7.75
N LYS A 126 -12.75 -15.38 8.29
CA LYS A 126 -12.05 -16.47 8.97
C LYS A 126 -11.03 -17.19 8.09
N GLN A 127 -11.35 -17.39 6.83
CA GLN A 127 -10.47 -18.04 5.87
C GLN A 127 -9.19 -17.21 5.69
N ILE A 128 -9.35 -15.91 5.43
CA ILE A 128 -8.23 -14.97 5.24
C ILE A 128 -7.43 -14.80 6.54
N TRP A 129 -8.11 -14.73 7.69
CA TRP A 129 -7.45 -14.62 8.99
C TRP A 129 -6.52 -15.80 9.29
N ASN A 130 -6.94 -17.03 8.98
CA ASN A 130 -6.10 -18.21 9.22
C ASN A 130 -4.74 -18.14 8.52
N GLN A 131 -4.67 -17.47 7.36
CA GLN A 131 -3.45 -17.27 6.59
C GLN A 131 -2.59 -16.11 7.13
N GLU A 132 -3.22 -15.05 7.67
CA GLU A 132 -2.52 -13.86 8.14
C GLU A 132 -2.19 -13.86 9.63
N ARG A 133 -2.77 -14.75 10.45
CA ARG A 133 -2.67 -14.74 11.92
C ARG A 133 -1.24 -14.80 12.47
N ASN A 134 -0.30 -15.34 11.69
CA ASN A 134 1.12 -15.42 12.06
C ASN A 134 1.89 -14.12 11.75
N ARG A 135 1.21 -13.05 11.32
CA ARG A 135 1.78 -11.75 11.02
C ARG A 135 1.17 -10.69 11.91
N TYR A 136 2.02 -9.91 12.57
CA TYR A 136 1.57 -8.90 13.53
C TYR A 136 0.91 -7.67 12.91
N ALA A 137 0.92 -7.53 11.58
CA ALA A 137 0.35 -6.40 10.87
C ALA A 137 -1.14 -6.18 11.19
N ILE A 138 -1.91 -7.25 11.39
CA ILE A 138 -3.33 -7.17 11.78
C ILE A 138 -3.45 -6.83 13.27
N ALA A 139 -2.67 -7.49 14.15
CA ALA A 139 -2.70 -7.24 15.59
C ALA A 139 -2.36 -5.77 15.94
N VAL A 140 -1.33 -5.20 15.32
CA VAL A 140 -0.96 -3.79 15.48
C VAL A 140 -2.13 -2.87 15.09
N ARG A 141 -2.77 -3.13 13.95
CA ARG A 141 -3.91 -2.33 13.48
C ARG A 141 -5.12 -2.51 14.38
N TYR A 142 -5.33 -3.70 14.90
CA TYR A 142 -6.41 -3.98 15.84
C TYR A 142 -6.25 -3.15 17.12
N LEU A 143 -5.04 -3.11 17.69
CA LEU A 143 -4.73 -2.27 18.84
C LEU A 143 -4.90 -0.77 18.55
N ALA A 144 -4.59 -0.32 17.32
CA ALA A 144 -4.86 1.06 16.91
C ALA A 144 -6.36 1.36 16.84
N ILE A 145 -7.20 0.41 16.42
CA ILE A 145 -8.67 0.55 16.52
C ILE A 145 -9.11 0.63 18.00
N ASP A 146 -8.56 -0.22 18.86
CA ASP A 146 -8.85 -0.15 20.29
C ASP A 146 -8.46 1.20 20.91
N GLN A 147 -7.32 1.78 20.52
CA GLN A 147 -6.94 3.13 20.96
C GLN A 147 -7.90 4.20 20.44
N TYR A 148 -8.40 4.08 19.20
CA TYR A 148 -9.43 4.97 18.67
C TYR A 148 -10.68 4.99 19.57
N PHE A 149 -11.08 3.83 20.09
CA PHE A 149 -12.17 3.69 21.07
C PHE A 149 -11.73 3.82 22.53
N GLN A 150 -10.55 4.38 22.81
CA GLN A 150 -10.03 4.65 24.16
C GLN A 150 -9.86 3.40 25.05
N LYS A 151 -9.71 2.21 24.45
CA LYS A 151 -9.52 0.93 25.17
C LYS A 151 -8.05 0.64 25.54
N ASN A 152 -7.12 1.34 24.91
CA ASN A 152 -5.70 1.34 25.26
C ASN A 152 -5.06 2.68 24.88
N SER A 153 -3.79 2.88 25.24
CA SER A 153 -3.02 4.10 24.95
C SER A 153 -1.80 3.87 24.03
N VAL A 154 -1.58 2.64 23.56
CA VAL A 154 -0.33 2.21 22.90
C VAL A 154 -0.48 1.86 21.41
N GLY A 155 -1.70 1.57 20.94
CA GLY A 155 -1.97 1.08 19.59
C GLY A 155 -1.46 1.98 18.45
N TYR A 156 -1.57 3.30 18.58
CA TYR A 156 -1.05 4.26 17.60
C TYR A 156 0.47 4.27 17.55
N ASP A 157 1.14 4.09 18.68
CA ASP A 157 2.61 4.04 18.70
C ASP A 157 3.12 2.74 18.06
N LEU A 158 2.47 1.61 18.35
CA LEU A 158 2.75 0.35 17.65
C LEU A 158 2.48 0.46 16.15
N TYR A 159 1.40 1.14 15.75
CA TYR A 159 1.12 1.44 14.35
C TYR A 159 2.25 2.25 13.73
N ARG A 160 2.70 3.33 14.35
CA ARG A 160 3.83 4.13 13.87
C ARG A 160 5.11 3.32 13.72
N LYS A 161 5.45 2.49 14.72
CA LYS A 161 6.61 1.57 14.68
C LYS A 161 6.50 0.62 13.48
N SER A 162 5.32 0.02 13.27
CA SER A 162 5.10 -0.96 12.19
C SER A 162 5.32 -0.40 10.78
N MET A 163 5.16 0.91 10.60
CA MET A 163 5.38 1.54 9.30
C MET A 163 6.86 1.58 8.93
N GLY A 164 7.78 1.59 9.91
CA GLY A 164 9.22 1.64 9.65
C GLY A 164 9.66 2.87 8.85
N LEU A 165 8.92 3.99 8.98
CA LEU A 165 9.18 5.24 8.26
C LEU A 165 9.59 6.38 9.20
N PRO A 166 10.65 6.24 10.03
CA PRO A 166 11.06 7.30 10.95
C PRO A 166 11.44 8.60 10.22
N LYS A 167 11.91 8.52 8.97
CA LYS A 167 12.23 9.67 8.11
C LYS A 167 11.00 10.42 7.56
N TYR A 168 9.79 9.86 7.66
CA TYR A 168 8.58 10.42 7.02
C TYR A 168 7.41 10.59 8.00
N LYS A 169 7.65 11.26 9.14
CA LYS A 169 6.64 11.48 10.19
C LYS A 169 5.30 11.99 9.64
N SER A 170 5.32 12.97 8.74
CA SER A 170 4.09 13.51 8.11
C SER A 170 3.30 12.46 7.32
N THR A 171 3.98 11.54 6.62
CA THR A 171 3.33 10.45 5.88
C THR A 171 2.72 9.43 6.82
N VAL A 172 3.42 9.11 7.93
CA VAL A 172 2.90 8.19 8.94
C VAL A 172 1.63 8.75 9.57
N GLU A 173 1.62 10.03 9.97
CA GLU A 173 0.42 10.65 10.54
C GLU A 173 -0.73 10.74 9.53
N LYS A 174 -0.46 11.09 8.25
CA LYS A 174 -1.49 11.09 7.21
C LYS A 174 -2.10 9.70 7.01
N ARG A 175 -1.29 8.63 7.05
CA ARG A 175 -1.78 7.25 6.95
C ARG A 175 -2.55 6.80 8.19
N LEU A 176 -2.13 7.22 9.38
CA LEU A 176 -2.90 6.98 10.60
C LEU A 176 -4.25 7.69 10.54
N GLY A 177 -4.29 8.96 10.13
CA GLY A 177 -5.53 9.72 9.93
C GLY A 177 -6.46 9.07 8.91
N GLY A 178 -5.92 8.59 7.78
CA GLY A 178 -6.69 7.81 6.81
C GLY A 178 -7.29 6.53 7.40
N PHE A 179 -6.54 5.84 8.26
CA PHE A 179 -7.05 4.65 8.95
C PHE A 179 -8.12 5.01 9.99
N GLN A 180 -7.96 6.10 10.74
CA GLN A 180 -8.98 6.61 11.68
C GLN A 180 -10.29 6.96 10.96
N ASN A 181 -10.21 7.60 9.79
CA ASN A 181 -11.38 7.90 8.97
C ASN A 181 -12.09 6.62 8.51
N LEU A 182 -11.34 5.57 8.14
CA LEU A 182 -11.93 4.27 7.81
C LEU A 182 -12.67 3.65 9.00
N ILE A 183 -12.09 3.72 10.20
CA ILE A 183 -12.70 3.21 11.45
C ILE A 183 -13.99 3.97 11.74
N GLU A 184 -13.94 5.30 11.65
CA GLU A 184 -15.11 6.17 11.85
C GLU A 184 -16.23 5.86 10.85
N ASP A 185 -15.88 5.80 9.56
CA ASP A 185 -16.83 5.54 8.48
C ASP A 185 -17.54 4.20 8.67
N TRP A 186 -16.81 3.12 8.99
CA TRP A 186 -17.43 1.82 9.22
C TRP A 186 -18.19 1.75 10.54
N GLY A 187 -17.75 2.48 11.57
CA GLY A 187 -18.49 2.61 12.82
C GLY A 187 -19.85 3.29 12.64
N GLN A 188 -19.96 4.23 11.69
CA GLN A 188 -21.20 4.96 11.40
C GLN A 188 -22.07 4.29 10.33
N ASN A 189 -21.45 3.75 9.28
CA ASN A 189 -22.13 3.31 8.06
C ASN A 189 -22.05 1.80 7.81
N GLY A 190 -21.32 1.05 8.63
CA GLY A 190 -21.07 -0.38 8.44
C GLY A 190 -20.09 -0.68 7.30
N TYR A 191 -19.94 -1.97 6.99
CA TYR A 191 -19.05 -2.43 5.92
C TYR A 191 -19.47 -1.91 4.54
N ARG A 192 -18.48 -1.42 3.77
CA ARG A 192 -18.66 -0.96 2.39
C ARG A 192 -17.95 -1.87 1.39
N ASP A 193 -18.73 -2.49 0.51
CA ASP A 193 -18.27 -3.53 -0.42
C ASP A 193 -17.60 -3.02 -1.71
N HIS A 194 -17.65 -1.71 -1.96
CA HIS A 194 -17.08 -1.10 -3.18
C HIS A 194 -15.54 -1.07 -3.21
N ASN A 195 -14.88 -1.37 -2.09
CA ASN A 195 -13.42 -1.38 -1.97
C ASN A 195 -12.91 -2.80 -1.67
N ALA A 196 -12.85 -3.63 -2.70
CA ALA A 196 -12.31 -4.99 -2.60
C ALA A 196 -10.87 -5.00 -2.06
N ILE A 197 -10.57 -5.90 -1.12
CA ILE A 197 -9.19 -6.19 -0.73
C ILE A 197 -8.55 -7.10 -1.78
N ARG A 198 -7.22 -7.12 -1.86
CA ARG A 198 -6.51 -7.95 -2.85
C ARG A 198 -5.83 -9.09 -2.13
N ILE A 199 -6.18 -10.31 -2.52
CA ILE A 199 -5.61 -11.54 -1.97
C ILE A 199 -5.07 -12.43 -3.08
N LEU A 200 -4.17 -13.33 -2.72
CA LEU A 200 -3.77 -14.42 -3.59
C LEU A 200 -4.77 -15.59 -3.47
N ASP A 201 -4.70 -16.54 -4.38
CA ASP A 201 -5.45 -17.80 -4.36
C ASP A 201 -5.04 -18.75 -3.21
N ASP A 202 -3.97 -18.42 -2.46
CA ASP A 202 -3.58 -19.03 -1.18
C ASP A 202 -4.06 -18.24 0.06
N ASP A 203 -4.99 -17.30 -0.14
CA ASP A 203 -5.56 -16.38 0.87
C ASP A 203 -4.60 -15.33 1.44
N THR A 204 -3.35 -15.24 0.96
CA THR A 204 -2.41 -14.22 1.41
C THR A 204 -2.88 -12.82 1.02
N VAL A 205 -2.93 -11.89 1.96
CA VAL A 205 -3.33 -10.50 1.71
C VAL A 205 -2.17 -9.68 1.15
N VAL A 206 -2.28 -9.28 -0.11
CA VAL A 206 -1.31 -8.39 -0.77
C VAL A 206 -1.66 -6.91 -0.58
N ASP A 207 -2.95 -6.58 -0.46
CA ASP A 207 -3.43 -5.23 -0.19
C ASP A 207 -4.73 -5.22 0.60
N GLY A 208 -4.95 -4.18 1.40
CA GLY A 208 -6.19 -4.00 2.14
C GLY A 208 -6.20 -4.59 3.56
N LYS A 209 -5.02 -4.83 4.18
CA LYS A 209 -4.93 -5.28 5.58
C LYS A 209 -5.69 -4.38 6.56
N HIS A 210 -5.71 -3.06 6.32
CA HIS A 210 -6.50 -2.11 7.11
C HIS A 210 -7.99 -2.44 7.06
N ARG A 211 -8.55 -2.71 5.87
CA ARG A 211 -9.96 -3.09 5.66
C ARG A 211 -10.28 -4.45 6.29
N LEU A 212 -9.38 -5.43 6.13
CA LEU A 212 -9.52 -6.73 6.80
C LEU A 212 -9.55 -6.58 8.33
N THR A 213 -8.64 -5.79 8.91
CA THR A 213 -8.62 -5.57 10.36
C THR A 213 -9.90 -4.88 10.85
N THR A 214 -10.41 -3.90 10.12
CA THR A 214 -11.68 -3.26 10.44
C THR A 214 -12.85 -4.24 10.36
N ALA A 215 -12.89 -5.12 9.35
CA ALA A 215 -13.88 -6.19 9.23
C ALA A 215 -13.87 -7.16 10.41
N ILE A 216 -12.66 -7.61 10.80
CA ILE A 216 -12.46 -8.44 12.00
C ILE A 216 -13.00 -7.74 13.25
N TYR A 217 -12.68 -6.45 13.41
CA TYR A 217 -13.05 -5.69 14.61
C TYR A 217 -14.56 -5.54 14.77
N PHE A 218 -15.26 -5.24 13.66
CA PHE A 218 -16.72 -5.07 13.65
C PHE A 218 -17.49 -6.39 13.49
N GLY A 219 -16.80 -7.53 13.41
CA GLY A 219 -17.43 -8.86 13.41
C GLY A 219 -18.04 -9.26 12.08
N GLU A 220 -17.59 -8.67 10.98
CA GLU A 220 -18.02 -9.02 9.63
C GLU A 220 -17.67 -10.48 9.31
N LYS A 221 -18.61 -11.20 8.67
CA LYS A 221 -18.42 -12.62 8.33
C LYS A 221 -17.70 -12.81 7.01
N ASP A 222 -17.93 -11.91 6.07
CA ASP A 222 -17.38 -11.96 4.72
C ASP A 222 -16.87 -10.58 4.30
N ILE A 223 -15.83 -10.56 3.48
CA ILE A 223 -15.29 -9.34 2.87
C ILE A 223 -15.14 -9.53 1.36
N VAL A 224 -15.33 -8.45 0.60
CA VAL A 224 -15.16 -8.46 -0.86
C VAL A 224 -13.67 -8.45 -1.22
N CYS A 225 -13.29 -9.38 -2.09
CA CYS A 225 -11.93 -9.62 -2.54
C CYS A 225 -11.81 -9.67 -4.06
N ASP A 226 -10.68 -9.20 -4.56
CA ASP A 226 -10.14 -9.57 -5.86
C ASP A 226 -9.02 -10.62 -5.64
N ILE A 227 -9.12 -11.77 -6.30
CA ILE A 227 -8.18 -12.89 -6.17
C ILE A 227 -7.20 -12.89 -7.33
N PHE A 228 -5.91 -12.93 -7.00
CA PHE A 228 -4.80 -13.04 -7.94
C PHE A 228 -4.10 -14.39 -7.83
N SER A 229 -3.39 -14.80 -8.88
CA SER A 229 -2.63 -16.05 -8.82
C SER A 229 -1.37 -15.91 -7.98
N ALA A 230 -1.14 -16.85 -7.04
CA ALA A 230 0.13 -16.94 -6.33
C ALA A 230 1.30 -17.34 -7.24
N HIS A 231 1.04 -17.94 -8.41
CA HIS A 231 2.10 -18.27 -9.38
C HIS A 231 2.79 -17.02 -9.96
N ASN A 232 2.11 -15.87 -9.94
CA ASN A 232 2.65 -14.59 -10.43
C ASN A 232 3.33 -13.77 -9.32
N LYS A 233 3.52 -14.35 -8.13
CA LYS A 233 4.01 -13.65 -6.93
C LYS A 233 5.50 -13.30 -7.02
N GLU A 234 6.24 -13.89 -7.94
CA GLU A 234 7.66 -13.61 -8.14
C GLU A 234 7.88 -12.18 -8.69
N PRO A 235 8.74 -11.38 -8.06
CA PRO A 235 9.52 -11.69 -6.85
C PRO A 235 8.70 -11.56 -5.55
N ILE A 236 8.63 -12.63 -4.74
CA ILE A 236 7.99 -12.67 -3.40
C ILE A 236 8.56 -11.57 -2.49
N GLU A 237 9.79 -11.18 -2.78
CA GLU A 237 10.57 -10.15 -2.13
C GLU A 237 9.98 -8.74 -2.16
N MET A 238 8.97 -8.52 -3.01
CA MET A 238 8.36 -7.22 -3.25
C MET A 238 7.03 -7.01 -2.51
N ILE A 239 6.57 -7.98 -1.69
CA ILE A 239 5.34 -7.79 -0.90
C ILE A 239 5.57 -6.66 0.12
N PRO A 240 4.82 -5.54 0.04
CA PRO A 240 5.04 -4.32 0.83
C PRO A 240 5.15 -4.49 2.35
N ASP A 241 4.40 -5.45 2.89
CA ASP A 241 4.31 -5.71 4.33
C ASP A 241 5.00 -7.02 4.75
N ALA A 242 5.23 -7.97 3.83
CA ALA A 242 5.65 -9.31 4.24
C ALA A 242 7.05 -9.32 4.82
N LYS A 243 7.97 -8.48 4.34
CA LYS A 243 9.32 -8.37 4.91
C LYS A 243 9.36 -7.57 6.22
N LYS A 244 8.41 -6.65 6.48
CA LYS A 244 8.53 -5.70 7.60
C LYS A 244 7.98 -6.20 8.93
N MET A 245 6.98 -7.08 8.93
CA MET A 245 6.30 -7.55 10.16
C MET A 245 6.40 -9.06 10.38
N ILE A 246 7.52 -9.66 9.98
CA ILE A 246 7.94 -10.98 10.47
C ILE A 246 8.68 -10.78 11.80
N VAL A 247 8.48 -11.71 12.75
CA VAL A 247 9.02 -11.67 14.13
C VAL A 247 10.46 -11.16 14.17
N ASP A 248 11.32 -11.69 13.30
CA ASP A 248 12.75 -11.40 13.25
C ASP A 248 13.10 -9.92 12.95
N ASN A 249 12.19 -9.17 12.33
CA ASN A 249 12.40 -7.77 11.97
C ASN A 249 11.77 -6.76 12.96
N LEU A 250 11.01 -7.23 13.96
CA LEU A 250 10.36 -6.35 14.94
C LEU A 250 11.34 -5.53 15.80
N PRO A 251 12.46 -6.09 16.30
CA PRO A 251 13.41 -5.30 17.10
C PRO A 251 14.00 -4.13 16.31
N ALA A 252 14.28 -4.32 15.02
CA ALA A 252 14.78 -3.27 14.13
C ALA A 252 13.78 -2.12 13.91
N LEU A 253 12.48 -2.39 14.12
CA LEU A 253 11.40 -1.40 14.09
C LEU A 253 11.11 -0.76 15.46
N GLY A 254 11.89 -1.11 16.49
CA GLY A 254 11.75 -0.56 17.83
C GLY A 254 10.65 -1.21 18.68
N PHE A 255 10.22 -2.42 18.33
CA PHE A 255 9.34 -3.22 19.20
C PHE A 255 10.14 -3.82 20.35
N THR A 256 9.57 -3.72 21.54
CA THR A 256 10.10 -4.34 22.77
C THR A 256 9.50 -5.73 22.96
N GLU A 257 10.05 -6.54 23.88
CA GLU A 257 9.46 -7.83 24.27
C GLU A 257 8.01 -7.67 24.77
N ASN A 258 7.73 -6.62 25.53
CA ASN A 258 6.38 -6.31 25.99
C ASN A 258 5.43 -5.99 24.83
N ASP A 259 5.91 -5.29 23.79
CA ASP A 259 5.11 -5.02 22.60
C ASP A 259 4.77 -6.34 21.89
N ILE A 260 5.73 -7.26 21.76
CA ILE A 260 5.54 -8.56 21.12
C ILE A 260 4.53 -9.40 21.91
N GLN A 261 4.66 -9.46 23.24
CA GLN A 261 3.71 -10.17 24.09
C GLN A 261 2.28 -9.63 23.93
N LEU A 262 2.12 -8.30 23.91
CA LEU A 262 0.81 -7.67 23.70
C LEU A 262 0.21 -8.03 22.34
N LEU A 263 1.04 -8.12 21.29
CA LEU A 263 0.59 -8.54 19.98
C LEU A 263 0.16 -10.02 19.95
N ASP A 264 0.88 -10.91 20.63
CA ASP A 264 0.49 -12.31 20.79
C ASP A 264 -0.84 -12.48 21.54
N GLU A 265 -1.04 -11.69 22.60
CA GLU A 265 -2.31 -11.65 23.34
C GLU A 265 -3.45 -11.13 22.46
N THR A 266 -3.17 -10.14 21.61
CA THR A 266 -4.14 -9.60 20.66
C THR A 266 -4.53 -10.64 19.60
N ILE A 267 -3.59 -11.44 19.10
CA ILE A 267 -3.88 -12.54 18.16
C ILE A 267 -4.84 -13.55 18.80
N LYS A 268 -4.57 -13.97 20.05
CA LYS A 268 -5.46 -14.90 20.79
C LYS A 268 -6.86 -14.32 20.98
N LEU A 269 -6.96 -13.01 21.24
CA LEU A 269 -8.23 -12.32 21.36
C LEU A 269 -9.01 -12.28 20.04
N ILE A 270 -8.33 -12.10 18.91
CA ILE A 270 -8.94 -12.18 17.58
C ILE A 270 -9.42 -13.59 17.28
N ASP A 271 -8.60 -14.62 17.57
CA ASP A 271 -8.96 -16.04 17.38
C ASP A 271 -10.24 -16.41 18.14
N ALA A 272 -10.44 -15.86 19.34
CA ALA A 272 -11.64 -16.12 20.13
C ALA A 272 -12.93 -15.49 19.55
N LYS A 273 -12.81 -14.51 18.64
CA LYS A 273 -13.94 -13.76 18.06
C LYS A 273 -14.36 -14.23 16.67
N ILE A 274 -13.48 -14.94 15.96
CA ILE A 274 -13.64 -15.38 14.56
C ILE A 274 -14.03 -16.86 14.47
#